data_AF-A0A3A9ZUQ3-F1
#
_entry.id   AF-A0A3A9ZUQ3-F1
#
_cell.length_a   1.000
_cell.length_b   1.000
_cell.length_c   1.000
_cell.angle_alpha   90.00
_cell.angle_beta   90.00
_cell.angle_gamma   90.00
#
_symmetry.space_group_name_H-M   'P 1'
#
loop_
_entity.id
_entity.type
_entity.pdbx_description
1 polymer ?
#
loop_
_entity_poly.entity_id
_entity_poly.type
_entity_poly.pdbx_seq_one_letter_code
_entity_poly.pdbx_strand_id
1 'polypeptide(L)' 'MEQPTGYVLAVDAVLRHVNSARPDAPVRPERPRAVPLAAPRLAVAAVLRRVADRIQPAPVPRAPRCS' A
#
# COMPACT_ATOMS: atom_id res chain seq x y z
N MET A 1 -5.02 -18.92 28.13
CA MET A 1 -6.21 -18.05 28.16
C MET A 1 -6.78 -18.02 26.77
N GLU A 2 -7.92 -18.67 26.57
CA GLU A 2 -8.69 -18.54 25.34
C GLU A 2 -9.08 -17.06 25.21
N GLN A 3 -8.80 -16.42 24.07
CA GLN A 3 -9.15 -15.02 23.85
C GLN A 3 -10.55 -14.99 23.22
N PRO A 4 -11.64 -14.86 24.00
CA PRO A 4 -13.01 -14.90 23.48
C PRO A 4 -13.24 -13.82 22.42
N THR A 5 -12.56 -12.68 22.53
CA THR A 5 -12.61 -11.60 21.55
C THR A 5 -12.10 -12.04 20.17
N GLY A 6 -11.02 -12.81 20.10
CA GLY A 6 -10.48 -13.30 18.84
C GLY A 6 -11.45 -14.24 18.13
N TYR A 7 -12.12 -15.09 18.90
CA TYR A 7 -13.15 -16.00 18.39
C TYR A 7 -14.37 -15.23 17.85
N VAL A 8 -14.90 -14.26 18.59
CA VAL A 8 -16.04 -13.45 18.16
C VAL A 8 -15.71 -12.66 16.89
N LEU A 9 -14.53 -12.04 16.82
CA LEU A 9 -14.09 -11.31 15.63
C LEU A 9 -13.94 -12.22 14.40
N ALA A 10 -13.44 -13.44 14.60
CA ALA A 10 -13.31 -14.41 13.53
C ALA A 10 -14.69 -14.85 13.00
N VAL A 11 -15.63 -15.15 13.90
CA VAL A 11 -17.01 -15.51 13.55
C VAL A 11 -17.69 -14.37 12.78
N ASP A 12 -17.59 -13.14 13.27
CA ASP A 12 -18.17 -11.96 12.60
C ASP A 12 -17.59 -11.71 11.21
N ALA A 13 -16.27 -11.89 11.06
CA ALA A 13 -15.61 -11.74 9.77
C ALA A 13 -16.10 -12.80 8.76
N VAL A 14 -16.20 -14.06 9.19
CA VAL A 14 -16.67 -15.16 8.36
C VAL A 14 -18.13 -14.97 7.97
N LEU A 15 -19.00 -14.64 8.94
CA LEU A 15 -20.42 -14.40 8.68
C LEU A 15 -20.64 -13.25 7.71
N ARG A 16 -19.89 -12.15 7.86
CA ARG A 16 -19.95 -11.02 6.93
C ARG A 16 -19.52 -11.44 5.53
N HIS A 17 -18.42 -12.18 5.41
CA HIS A 17 -17.90 -12.64 4.12
C HIS A 17 -18.91 -13.53 3.38
N VAL A 18 -19.43 -14.57 4.05
CA VAL A 18 -20.40 -15.49 3.45
C VAL A 18 -21.69 -14.78 3.05
N ASN A 19 -22.21 -13.89 3.90
CA ASN A 19 -23.43 -13.15 3.57
C ASN A 19 -23.23 -12.15 2.42
N SER A 20 -22.03 -11.55 2.31
CA SER A 20 -21.71 -10.63 1.20
C SER A 20 -21.48 -11.33 -0.14
N ALA A 21 -21.12 -12.62 -0.13
CA ALA A 21 -20.87 -13.42 -1.33
C ALA A 21 -22.14 -14.02 -1.94
N ARG A 22 -23.32 -13.83 -1.32
CA ARG A 22 -24.58 -14.34 -1.86
C ARG A 22 -24.94 -13.63 -3.17
N PRO A 23 -25.58 -14.33 -4.11
CA PRO A 23 -25.98 -13.72 -5.39
C PRO A 23 -26.92 -12.52 -5.22
N ASP A 24 -27.79 -12.56 -4.20
CA ASP A 24 -28.75 -11.49 -3.90
C ASP A 24 -28.22 -10.45 -2.89
N ALA A 25 -26.94 -10.52 -2.52
CA ALA A 25 -26.36 -9.58 -1.57
C ALA A 25 -26.38 -8.15 -2.16
N PRO A 26 -26.73 -7.13 -1.35
CA PRO A 26 -26.70 -5.76 -1.82
C PRO A 26 -25.27 -5.35 -2.20
N VAL A 27 -25.06 -5.04 -3.47
CA VAL A 27 -23.77 -4.57 -3.98
C VAL A 27 -23.58 -3.12 -3.52
N ARG A 28 -22.58 -2.90 -2.65
CA ARG A 28 -22.11 -1.55 -2.33
C ARG A 28 -20.90 -1.23 -3.21
N PRO A 29 -20.91 -0.12 -3.98
CA PRO A 29 -19.73 0.29 -4.71
C PRO A 29 -18.58 0.54 -3.73
N GLU A 30 -17.39 0.04 -4.06
CA GLU A 30 -16.19 0.28 -3.27
C GLU A 30 -15.97 1.80 -3.17
N ARG A 31 -15.97 2.32 -1.94
CA ARG A 31 -15.71 3.74 -1.74
C ARG A 31 -14.25 4.00 -2.10
N PRO A 32 -13.92 5.05 -2.88
CA PRO A 32 -12.52 5.41 -3.10
C PRO A 32 -11.85 5.59 -1.75
N ARG A 33 -10.89 4.71 -1.45
CA ARG A 33 -10.14 4.75 -0.21
C ARG A 33 -9.27 6.00 -0.26
N ALA A 34 -9.66 7.04 0.47
CA ALA A 34 -8.82 8.20 0.66
C ALA A 34 -7.51 7.72 1.30
N VAL A 35 -6.40 7.82 0.57
CA VAL A 35 -5.06 7.57 1.11
C VAL A 35 -4.68 8.86 1.86
N PRO A 36 -4.84 8.92 3.19
CA PRO A 36 -4.75 10.18 3.94
C PRO A 36 -3.36 10.82 3.84
N LEU A 37 -2.38 10.01 3.41
CA LEU A 37 -0.97 10.34 3.36
C LEU A 37 -0.44 10.49 1.93
N ALA A 38 -1.29 10.59 0.90
CA ALA A 38 -0.81 10.69 -0.48
C ALA A 38 0.12 11.90 -0.70
N ALA A 39 -0.34 13.10 -0.32
CA ALA A 39 0.44 14.33 -0.45
C ALA A 39 1.75 14.33 0.38
N PRO A 40 1.76 14.01 1.69
CA PRO A 40 3.00 13.99 2.45
C PRO A 40 3.97 12.89 1.97
N ARG A 41 3.48 11.73 1.49
CA ARG A 41 4.35 10.68 0.90
C ARG A 41 5.08 11.18 -0.36
N LEU A 42 4.38 11.90 -1.23
CA LEU A 42 5.00 12.47 -2.43
C LEU A 42 6.04 13.54 -2.08
N ALA A 43 5.76 14.38 -1.08
CA ALA A 43 6.71 15.38 -0.61
C ALA A 43 7.99 14.74 -0.04
N VAL A 44 7.84 13.71 0.81
CA VAL A 44 8.99 12.96 1.35
C VAL A 44 9.78 12.29 0.23
N ALA A 45 9.10 11.64 -0.73
CA ALA A 45 9.77 11.01 -1.87
C ALA A 45 10.60 12.01 -2.68
N ALA A 46 10.07 13.21 -2.92
CA ALA A 46 10.79 14.27 -3.64
C ALA A 46 12.03 14.76 -2.87
N VAL A 47 11.92 14.92 -1.55
CA VAL A 47 13.06 15.30 -0.69
C VAL A 47 14.14 14.22 -0.73
N LEU A 48 13.76 12.95 -0.56
CA LEU A 48 14.69 11.82 -0.61
C LEU A 48 15.40 11.73 -1.97
N ARG A 49 14.68 12.00 -3.08
CA ARG A 49 15.28 12.01 -4.41
C ARG A 49 16.35 13.10 -4.54
N ARG A 50 16.05 14.33 -4.08
CA ARG A 50 17.02 15.43 -4.09
C ARG A 50 18.25 15.12 -3.22
N VAL A 51 18.06 14.44 -2.10
CA VAL A 51 19.17 14.00 -1.25
C VAL A 51 20.02 12.97 -1.99
N ALA A 52 19.39 11.98 -2.63
CA ALA A 52 20.09 10.99 -3.43
C ALA A 52 20.89 11.65 -4.57
N ASP A 53 20.29 12.59 -5.31
CA ASP A 53 20.94 13.29 -6.42
C ASP A 53 22.15 14.12 -5.95
N ARG A 54 22.17 14.60 -4.70
CA ARG A 54 23.32 15.31 -4.11
C ARG A 54 24.42 14.38 -3.60
N ILE A 55 24.05 13.23 -3.08
CA ILE A 55 25.00 12.25 -2.51
C ILE A 55 25.62 11.41 -3.62
N GLN A 56 24.91 11.19 -4.73
CA GLN A 56 25.41 10.37 -5.82
C GLN A 56 26.64 11.04 -6.45
N PRO A 57 27.82 10.39 -6.40
CA PRO A 57 29.00 10.87 -7.11
C PRO A 57 28.71 10.85 -8.61
N ALA A 58 29.29 11.80 -9.35
CA ALA A 58 29.11 11.91 -10.79
C ALA A 58 29.39 10.54 -11.46
N PRO A 59 28.50 10.07 -12.35
CA PRO A 59 28.73 8.81 -13.05
C PRO A 59 30.06 8.88 -13.79
N VAL A 60 30.99 7.98 -13.45
CA VAL A 60 32.26 7.87 -14.17
C VAL A 60 31.93 7.52 -15.63
N PRO A 61 32.36 8.33 -16.61
CA PRO A 61 32.14 8.01 -18.02
C PRO A 61 32.69 6.62 -18.31
N ARG A 62 31.84 5.71 -18.78
CA ARG A 62 32.32 4.41 -19.27
C ARG A 62 33.19 4.66 -20.49
N ALA A 63 34.45 4.21 -20.42
CA ALA A 63 35.36 4.27 -21.55
C ALA A 63 34.70 3.60 -22.78
N PRO A 64 34.86 4.18 -23.99
CA PRO A 64 34.34 3.57 -25.20
C PRO A 64 34.94 2.16 -25.32
N ARG A 65 34.07 1.16 -25.46
CA ARG A 65 34.49 -0.21 -25.75
C ARG A 65 34.88 -0.24 -27.23
N CYS A 66 36.13 -0.54 -27.52
CA CYS A 66 36.55 -0.88 -28.87
C CYS A 66 35.83 -2.17 -29.29
N SER A 67 35.09 -2.09 -30.39
CA SER A 67 34.52 -3.23 -31.12
C SER A 67 35.56 -3.86 -32.04
#